data_AF-A0A1D1ZY63-F1
#
_entry.id   AF-A0A1D1ZY63-F1
#
_cell.length_a   1.000
_cell.length_b   1.000
_cell.length_c   1.000
_cell.angle_alpha   90.00
_cell.angle_beta   90.00
_cell.angle_gamma   90.00
#
_symmetry.space_group_name_H-M   'P 1'
#
loop_
_entity.id
_entity.type
_entity.pdbx_description
1 polymer ?
#
loop_
_entity_poly.entity_id
_entity_poly.type
_entity_poly.pdbx_seq_one_letter_code
_entity_poly.pdbx_strand_id
1 'polypeptide(L)'
;MGTGNGKALCGTSPPSPPMIHSGRGVPGLKEYLLSQATPGRWTLEAGMSTDRSAEDLALEIVREKIFQRFYDELPYELTVVPVSCKSLRDGSMRVEHIIVVPHEGVKKIVVGSHGAALKHVGTSARMELQRMWGHKVHLILTVKVGK
;
A
#
# COMPACT_ATOMS: atom_id res chain seq x y z
N MET A 1 49.28 -24.78 -34.48
CA MET A 1 49.33 -24.91 -33.01
C MET A 1 48.53 -23.77 -32.41
N GLY A 2 47.28 -24.05 -32.06
CA GLY A 2 46.42 -23.10 -31.36
C GLY A 2 46.30 -23.51 -29.91
N THR A 3 46.45 -22.54 -29.01
CA THR A 3 45.86 -22.58 -27.67
C THR A 3 45.50 -21.16 -27.29
N GLY A 4 44.22 -20.83 -27.39
CA GLY A 4 43.62 -19.78 -26.58
C GLY A 4 43.27 -20.35 -25.20
N ASN A 5 43.16 -19.48 -24.21
CA ASN A 5 41.90 -19.29 -23.48
C ASN A 5 42.06 -18.23 -22.40
N GLY A 6 41.37 -17.11 -22.60
CA GLY A 6 40.95 -16.22 -21.52
C GLY A 6 39.88 -16.89 -20.70
N LYS A 7 40.05 -16.89 -19.38
CA LYS A 7 39.03 -17.32 -18.42
C LYS A 7 38.31 -16.06 -17.92
N ALA A 8 37.17 -15.76 -18.53
CA ALA A 8 36.23 -14.78 -18.00
C ALA A 8 35.58 -15.36 -16.74
N LEU A 9 35.72 -14.64 -15.63
CA LEU A 9 35.01 -14.91 -14.38
C LEU A 9 33.57 -14.40 -14.55
N CYS A 10 32.65 -15.29 -14.94
CA CYS A 10 31.21 -15.02 -14.83
C CYS A 10 30.70 -15.77 -13.61
N GLY A 11 30.60 -15.07 -12.47
CA GLY A 11 29.89 -15.57 -11.30
C GLY A 11 28.40 -15.67 -11.63
N THR A 12 27.85 -16.88 -11.61
CA THR A 12 26.43 -17.10 -11.86
C THR A 12 25.63 -16.58 -10.67
N SER A 13 24.95 -15.46 -10.84
CA SER A 13 23.84 -15.08 -9.96
C SER A 13 22.74 -16.14 -10.02
N PRO A 14 22.08 -16.47 -8.90
CA PRO A 14 20.99 -17.44 -8.92
C PRO A 14 19.84 -16.91 -9.79
N PRO A 15 19.13 -17.80 -10.53
CA PRO A 15 18.02 -17.39 -11.38
C PRO A 15 16.91 -16.73 -10.56
N SER A 16 16.33 -15.66 -11.10
CA SER A 16 15.24 -14.91 -10.49
C SER A 16 13.97 -15.76 -10.37
N PRO A 17 13.28 -15.79 -9.21
CA PRO A 17 12.03 -16.54 -9.06
C PRO A 17 10.91 -15.90 -9.91
N PRO A 18 10.17 -16.67 -10.72
CA PRO A 18 9.08 -16.13 -11.53
C PRO A 18 7.79 -15.88 -10.70
N MET A 19 7.31 -14.64 -10.80
CA MET A 19 5.97 -14.06 -10.64
C MET A 19 5.03 -14.48 -9.48
N ILE A 20 4.78 -13.48 -8.61
CA ILE A 20 4.05 -13.47 -7.32
C ILE A 20 2.53 -13.35 -7.49
N HIS A 21 1.91 -14.16 -8.35
CA HIS A 21 0.44 -14.17 -8.49
C HIS A 21 -0.21 -15.46 -7.97
N SER A 22 0.59 -16.49 -7.62
CA SER A 22 0.10 -17.78 -7.11
C SER A 22 0.86 -18.26 -5.87
N GLY A 23 1.63 -17.39 -5.20
CA GLY A 23 2.55 -17.78 -4.11
C GLY A 23 3.76 -18.63 -4.55
N ARG A 24 3.81 -19.07 -5.82
CA ARG A 24 4.96 -19.73 -6.44
C ARG A 24 6.17 -18.79 -6.39
N GLY A 25 7.30 -19.30 -5.89
CA GLY A 25 8.54 -18.53 -5.70
C GLY A 25 8.72 -17.92 -4.30
N VAL A 26 7.68 -17.80 -3.48
CA VAL A 26 7.79 -17.29 -2.10
C VAL A 26 8.66 -18.20 -1.22
N PRO A 27 8.51 -19.55 -1.25
CA PRO A 27 9.36 -20.42 -0.44
C PRO A 27 10.85 -20.32 -0.79
N GLY A 28 11.19 -20.37 -2.08
CA GLY A 28 12.58 -20.27 -2.54
C GLY A 28 13.20 -18.91 -2.27
N LEU A 29 12.42 -17.83 -2.39
CA LEU A 29 12.87 -16.49 -1.99
C LEU A 29 13.14 -16.43 -0.49
N LYS A 30 12.25 -17.00 0.34
CA LYS A 30 12.43 -17.06 1.79
C LYS A 30 13.70 -17.81 2.16
N GLU A 31 13.93 -18.98 1.56
CA GLU A 31 15.15 -19.77 1.77
C GLU A 31 16.41 -19.01 1.33
N TYR A 32 16.37 -18.35 0.17
CA TYR A 32 17.48 -17.53 -0.30
C TYR A 32 17.79 -16.38 0.67
N LEU A 33 16.78 -15.61 1.09
CA LEU A 33 16.96 -14.51 2.04
C LEU A 33 17.48 -15.00 3.39
N LEU A 34 16.99 -16.14 3.88
CA LEU A 34 17.51 -16.78 5.09
C LEU A 34 18.97 -17.21 4.94
N SER A 35 19.39 -17.69 3.76
CA SER A 35 20.78 -18.07 3.50
C SER A 35 21.76 -16.88 3.51
N GLN A 36 21.27 -15.67 3.21
CA GLN A 36 22.05 -14.43 3.22
C GLN A 36 21.98 -13.69 4.55
N ALA A 37 21.08 -14.08 5.45
CA ALA A 37 20.87 -13.39 6.72
C ALA A 37 22.03 -13.66 7.69
N THR A 38 22.55 -12.61 8.31
CA THR A 38 23.53 -12.73 9.38
C THR A 38 22.87 -13.37 10.60
N PRO A 39 23.44 -14.46 11.18
CA PRO A 39 22.94 -15.03 12.41
C PRO A 39 22.94 -13.99 13.53
N GLY A 40 21.81 -13.84 14.22
CA GLY A 40 21.65 -12.84 15.26
C GLY A 40 20.45 -13.15 16.14
N ARG A 41 20.38 -12.48 17.30
CA ARG A 41 19.20 -12.56 18.16
C ARG A 41 18.03 -11.86 17.48
N TRP A 42 16.86 -12.48 17.53
CA TRP A 42 15.62 -11.82 17.14
C TRP A 42 15.42 -10.54 17.94
N THR A 43 15.30 -9.41 17.24
CA THR A 43 15.00 -8.11 17.85
C THR A 43 13.51 -7.91 18.10
N LEU A 44 12.66 -8.69 17.42
CA LEU A 44 11.21 -8.68 17.54
C LEU A 44 10.71 -10.05 18.05
N GLU A 45 9.67 -10.03 18.87
CA GLU A 45 9.06 -11.26 19.39
C GLU A 45 8.20 -11.96 18.33
N ALA A 46 8.10 -13.29 18.43
CA ALA A 46 7.26 -14.07 17.55
C ALA A 46 5.77 -13.73 17.79
N GLY A 47 5.10 -13.21 16.77
CA GLY A 47 3.70 -12.79 16.85
C GLY A 47 3.48 -11.30 17.11
N MET A 48 4.56 -10.51 17.22
CA MET A 48 4.44 -9.04 17.27
C MET A 48 3.84 -8.52 15.96
N SER A 49 2.68 -7.86 16.05
CA SER A 49 2.12 -7.09 14.95
C SER A 49 3.00 -5.89 14.63
N THR A 50 3.01 -5.46 13.38
CA THR A 50 3.75 -4.25 12.97
C THR A 50 3.28 -3.03 13.76
N ASP A 51 4.19 -2.11 14.10
CA ASP A 51 3.93 -0.87 14.84
C ASP A 51 3.08 0.18 14.07
N ARG A 52 2.31 -0.24 13.06
CA ARG A 52 1.47 0.67 12.29
C ARG A 52 0.25 1.08 13.11
N SER A 53 0.04 2.39 13.22
CA SER A 53 -1.14 2.92 13.89
C SER A 53 -2.41 2.63 13.06
N ALA A 54 -3.58 2.68 13.71
CA ALA A 54 -4.86 2.55 13.00
C ALA A 54 -5.03 3.64 11.92
N GLU A 55 -4.45 4.82 12.16
CA GLU A 55 -4.43 5.92 11.20
C GLU A 55 -3.58 5.58 9.97
N ASP A 56 -2.36 5.04 10.15
CA ASP A 56 -1.51 4.61 9.05
C ASP A 56 -2.17 3.51 8.21
N LEU A 57 -2.83 2.56 8.88
CA LEU A 57 -3.59 1.51 8.21
C LEU A 57 -4.75 2.08 7.40
N ALA A 58 -5.52 3.01 7.96
CA ALA A 58 -6.56 3.71 7.22
C ALA A 58 -5.99 4.46 6.01
N LEU A 59 -4.87 5.16 6.19
CA LEU A 59 -4.21 5.94 5.14
C LEU A 59 -3.84 5.03 3.96
N GLU A 60 -3.18 3.92 4.23
CA GLU A 60 -2.73 2.99 3.20
C GLU A 60 -3.91 2.30 2.48
N ILE A 61 -4.98 1.92 3.20
CA ILE A 61 -6.18 1.38 2.55
C ILE A 61 -6.82 2.42 1.63
N VAL A 62 -6.93 3.69 2.04
CA VAL A 62 -7.47 4.74 1.18
C VAL A 62 -6.60 4.94 -0.04
N ARG A 63 -5.27 4.97 0.11
CA ARG A 63 -4.32 5.06 -1.00
C ARG A 63 -4.50 3.90 -1.96
N GLU A 64 -4.56 2.66 -1.47
CA GLU A 64 -4.80 1.47 -2.29
C GLU A 64 -6.08 1.59 -3.12
N LYS A 65 -7.18 2.08 -2.53
CA LYS A 65 -8.45 2.24 -3.27
C LYS A 65 -8.41 3.35 -4.30
N ILE A 66 -7.60 4.39 -4.08
CA ILE A 66 -7.30 5.40 -5.09
C ILE A 66 -6.52 4.75 -6.24
N PHE A 67 -5.45 3.99 -5.95
CA PHE A 67 -4.67 3.26 -6.96
C PHE A 67 -5.51 2.26 -7.76
N GLN A 68 -6.48 1.60 -7.14
CA GLN A 68 -7.39 0.68 -7.84
C GLN A 68 -8.42 1.40 -8.70
N ARG A 69 -8.84 2.62 -8.29
CA ARG A 69 -9.89 3.36 -8.99
C ARG A 69 -9.36 4.18 -10.15
N PHE A 70 -8.20 4.80 -9.97
CA PHE A 70 -7.58 5.66 -10.96
C PHE A 70 -6.40 4.92 -11.57
N TYR A 71 -6.45 4.76 -12.89
CA TYR A 71 -5.35 4.26 -13.68
C TYR A 71 -4.41 5.43 -14.06
N ASP A 72 -3.26 5.11 -14.64
CA ASP A 72 -2.23 6.06 -15.08
C ASP A 72 -1.52 6.80 -13.94
N GLU A 73 -0.94 7.97 -14.23
CA GLU A 73 -0.05 8.71 -13.32
C GLU A 73 -0.79 9.46 -12.19
N LEU A 74 -2.13 9.55 -12.25
CA LEU A 74 -2.95 10.32 -11.30
C LEU A 74 -2.74 9.95 -9.81
N PRO A 75 -2.62 8.67 -9.42
CA PRO A 75 -2.37 8.31 -8.02
C PRO A 75 -1.05 8.86 -7.47
N TYR A 76 -0.07 9.13 -8.34
CA TYR A 76 1.24 9.64 -7.95
C TYR A 76 1.27 11.17 -7.83
N GLU A 77 0.34 11.87 -8.48
CA GLU A 77 0.22 13.32 -8.42
C GLU A 77 -0.55 13.82 -7.19
N LEU A 78 -1.26 12.95 -6.48
CA LEU A 78 -2.06 13.30 -5.30
C LEU A 78 -1.43 12.78 -4.02
N THR A 79 -1.75 13.47 -2.91
CA THR A 79 -1.33 13.08 -1.57
C THR A 79 -2.55 12.90 -0.69
N VAL A 80 -2.63 11.79 0.03
CA VAL A 80 -3.63 11.58 1.08
C VAL A 80 -3.03 12.00 2.41
N VAL A 81 -3.69 12.93 3.09
CA VAL A 81 -3.26 13.47 4.38
C VAL A 81 -4.26 13.03 5.45
N PRO A 82 -3.83 12.31 6.49
CA PRO A 82 -4.69 12.00 7.61
C PRO A 82 -5.01 13.28 8.41
N VAL A 83 -6.27 13.43 8.81
CA VAL A 83 -6.73 14.57 9.62
C VAL A 83 -7.11 14.11 11.03
N SER A 84 -7.88 13.03 11.13
CA SER A 84 -8.20 12.44 12.42
C SER A 84 -8.63 10.99 12.29
N CYS A 85 -8.23 10.18 13.27
CA CYS A 85 -8.74 8.84 13.49
C CYS A 85 -9.15 8.71 14.97
N LYS A 86 -10.45 8.57 15.25
CA LYS A 86 -10.98 8.58 16.63
C LYS A 86 -12.08 7.55 16.83
N SER A 87 -12.01 6.83 17.93
CA SER A 87 -13.11 6.00 18.42
C SER A 87 -14.26 6.87 18.94
N LEU A 88 -15.48 6.52 18.60
CA LEU A 88 -16.71 7.17 19.03
C LEU A 88 -17.32 6.42 20.22
N ARG A 89 -18.26 7.08 20.92
CA ARG A 89 -18.92 6.52 22.11
C ARG A 89 -19.78 5.28 21.81
N ASP A 90 -20.21 5.10 20.57
CA ASP A 90 -21.00 3.94 20.13
C ASP A 90 -20.15 2.73 19.72
N GLY A 91 -18.83 2.80 19.93
CA GLY A 91 -17.88 1.75 19.54
C GLY A 91 -17.50 1.76 18.06
N SER A 92 -18.01 2.70 17.27
CA SER A 92 -17.56 2.90 15.89
C SER A 92 -16.30 3.76 15.82
N MET A 93 -15.63 3.77 14.67
CA MET A 93 -14.47 4.63 14.44
C MET A 93 -14.73 5.66 13.35
N ARG A 94 -14.36 6.91 13.62
CA ARG A 94 -14.41 8.01 12.65
C ARG A 94 -13.01 8.26 12.10
N VAL A 95 -12.91 8.25 10.78
CA VAL A 95 -11.66 8.46 10.04
C VAL A 95 -11.88 9.59 9.04
N GLU A 96 -11.02 10.61 9.09
CA GLU A 96 -11.09 11.77 8.21
C GLU A 96 -9.75 11.95 7.49
N HIS A 97 -9.77 11.93 6.16
CA HIS A 97 -8.60 12.23 5.34
C HIS A 97 -8.90 13.34 4.32
N ILE A 98 -7.86 14.09 3.96
CA ILE A 98 -7.88 15.04 2.86
C ILE A 98 -7.04 14.49 1.72
N ILE A 99 -7.61 14.45 0.52
CA ILE A 99 -6.90 14.17 -0.73
C ILE A 99 -6.49 15.52 -1.31
N VAL A 100 -5.19 15.79 -1.31
CA VAL A 100 -4.59 16.98 -1.90
C VAL A 100 -4.19 16.66 -3.33
N VAL A 101 -4.64 17.47 -4.28
CA VAL A 101 -4.36 17.31 -5.71
C VAL A 101 -3.68 18.55 -6.28
N PRO A 102 -2.90 18.47 -7.37
CA PRO A 102 -2.06 19.57 -7.81
C PRO A 102 -2.85 20.73 -8.45
N HIS A 103 -3.96 20.43 -9.11
CA HIS A 103 -4.80 21.43 -9.77
C HIS A 103 -6.26 21.00 -9.90
N GLU A 104 -7.14 21.95 -10.25
CA GLU A 104 -8.58 21.71 -10.38
C GLU A 104 -8.95 20.65 -11.43
N GLY A 105 -8.14 20.50 -12.48
CA GLY A 105 -8.28 19.40 -13.45
C GLY A 105 -8.29 18.01 -12.79
N VAL A 106 -7.26 17.69 -12.00
CA VAL A 106 -7.18 16.41 -11.24
C VAL A 106 -8.31 16.31 -10.24
N LYS A 107 -8.67 17.40 -9.54
CA LYS A 107 -9.80 17.42 -8.59
C LYS A 107 -11.09 16.95 -9.24
N LYS A 108 -11.40 17.42 -10.45
CA LYS A 108 -12.61 17.00 -11.19
C LYS A 108 -12.58 15.51 -11.51
N ILE A 109 -11.42 14.95 -11.85
CA ILE A 109 -11.26 13.52 -12.14
C ILE A 109 -11.44 12.69 -10.85
N VAL A 110 -10.79 13.10 -9.77
CA VAL A 110 -10.85 12.41 -8.47
C VAL A 110 -12.26 12.41 -7.88
N VAL A 111 -12.96 13.55 -7.98
CA VAL A 111 -14.37 13.65 -7.58
C VAL A 111 -15.25 12.82 -8.53
N GLY A 112 -15.02 12.95 -9.84
CA GLY A 112 -15.80 12.31 -10.89
C GLY A 112 -17.20 12.91 -11.08
N SER A 113 -17.95 12.43 -12.07
CA SER A 113 -19.31 12.89 -12.33
C SER A 113 -20.18 12.73 -11.08
N HIS A 114 -20.77 13.83 -10.61
CA HIS A 114 -21.62 13.87 -9.40
C HIS A 114 -20.96 13.26 -8.15
N GLY A 115 -19.63 13.26 -8.04
CA GLY A 115 -18.92 12.67 -6.92
C GLY A 115 -18.81 11.13 -6.96
N ALA A 116 -19.20 10.49 -8.07
CA ALA A 116 -19.29 9.03 -8.14
C ALA A 116 -17.95 8.33 -7.95
N ALA A 117 -16.83 8.89 -8.45
CA ALA A 117 -15.52 8.28 -8.32
C ALA A 117 -15.04 8.32 -6.86
N LEU A 118 -15.12 9.48 -6.21
CA LEU A 118 -14.77 9.62 -4.80
C LEU A 118 -15.67 8.77 -3.89
N LYS A 119 -16.97 8.70 -4.19
CA LYS A 119 -17.92 7.85 -3.46
C LYS A 119 -17.55 6.37 -3.58
N HIS A 120 -17.11 5.92 -4.76
CA HIS A 120 -16.65 4.55 -4.96
C HIS A 120 -15.42 4.25 -4.10
N VAL A 121 -14.39 5.10 -4.16
CA VAL A 121 -13.18 4.97 -3.33
C VAL A 121 -13.55 4.92 -1.84
N GLY A 122 -14.34 5.88 -1.36
CA GLY A 122 -14.76 5.94 0.04
C GLY A 122 -15.59 4.73 0.48
N THR A 123 -16.45 4.21 -0.39
CA THR A 123 -17.27 3.02 -0.08
C THR A 123 -16.39 1.77 0.00
N SER A 124 -15.52 1.55 -0.98
CA SER A 124 -14.60 0.41 -1.00
C SER A 124 -13.64 0.41 0.18
N ALA A 125 -13.04 1.57 0.48
CA ALA A 125 -12.13 1.72 1.62
C ALA A 125 -12.86 1.50 2.95
N ARG A 126 -14.05 2.09 3.14
CA ARG A 126 -14.86 1.89 4.35
C ARG A 126 -15.21 0.42 4.57
N MET A 127 -15.64 -0.30 3.52
CA MET A 127 -16.00 -1.72 3.66
C MET A 127 -14.80 -2.57 4.09
N GLU A 128 -13.61 -2.26 3.58
CA GLU A 128 -12.40 -2.97 3.96
C GLU A 128 -11.94 -2.68 5.38
N LEU A 129 -11.96 -1.40 5.78
CA LEU A 129 -11.66 -1.01 7.16
C LEU A 129 -12.63 -1.65 8.16
N GLN A 130 -13.92 -1.71 7.83
CA GLN A 130 -14.91 -2.41 8.66
C GLN A 130 -14.64 -3.91 8.78
N ARG A 131 -14.23 -4.56 7.68
CA ARG A 131 -13.88 -5.99 7.68
C ARG A 131 -12.65 -6.26 8.54
N MET A 132 -11.65 -5.39 8.44
CA MET A 132 -10.37 -5.53 9.13
C MET A 132 -10.49 -5.29 10.64
N TRP A 133 -11.26 -4.28 11.06
CA TRP A 133 -11.41 -3.94 12.48
C TRP A 133 -12.61 -4.58 13.17
N GLY A 134 -13.56 -5.15 12.42
CA GLY A 134 -14.72 -5.84 12.99
C GLY A 134 -15.78 -4.94 13.60
N HIS A 135 -15.69 -3.62 13.42
CA HIS A 135 -16.69 -2.65 13.88
C HIS A 135 -17.03 -1.63 12.79
N LYS A 136 -18.03 -0.78 13.05
CA LYS A 136 -18.48 0.25 12.10
C LYS A 136 -17.41 1.33 11.91
N VAL A 137 -17.28 1.83 10.68
CA VAL A 137 -16.34 2.89 10.32
C VAL A 137 -17.07 4.00 9.57
N HIS A 138 -16.86 5.23 10.02
CA HIS A 138 -17.33 6.46 9.41
C HIS A 138 -16.16 7.15 8.71
N LEU A 139 -15.89 6.75 7.46
CA LEU A 139 -14.83 7.32 6.64
C LEU A 139 -15.32 8.58 5.91
N ILE A 140 -14.58 9.68 6.05
CA ILE A 140 -14.84 10.96 5.40
C ILE A 140 -13.62 11.32 4.57
N LEU A 141 -13.85 11.54 3.27
CA LEU A 141 -12.84 11.95 2.32
C LEU A 141 -13.21 13.32 1.76
N THR A 142 -12.27 14.27 1.83
CA THR A 142 -12.42 15.61 1.24
C THR A 142 -11.32 15.84 0.22
N VAL A 143 -11.62 16.45 -0.92
CA VAL A 143 -10.61 16.76 -1.95
C VAL A 143 -10.31 18.26 -1.95
N LYS A 144 -9.03 18.63 -1.88
CA LYS A 144 -8.56 20.02 -1.93
C LYS A 144 -7.46 20.16 -2.98
N VAL A 145 -7.42 21.32 -3.64
CA VAL A 145 -6.29 21.66 -4.52
C VAL A 145 -5.17 22.22 -3.65
N GLY A 146 -3.97 21.67 -3.81
CA GLY A 146 -2.75 22.18 -3.20
C GLY A 146 -2.47 23.59 -3.72
N LYS A 147 -1.86 24.43 -2.88
CA LYS A 147 -1.37 25.74 -3.32
C LYS A 147 0.00 25.60 -3.95
#